data_AF-A0A0S7EYZ6-F1
#
_entry.id   AF-A0A0S7EYZ6-F1
#
_cell.length_a   1.000
_cell.length_b   1.000
_cell.length_c   1.000
_cell.angle_alpha   90.00
_cell.angle_beta   90.00
_cell.angle_gamma   90.00
#
_symmetry.space_group_name_H-M   'P 1'
#
loop_
_entity.id
_entity.type
_entity.pdbx_description
1 polymer ?
#
loop_
_entity_poly.entity_id
_entity_poly.type
_entity_poly.pdbx_seq_one_letter_code
_entity_poly.pdbx_strand_id
1 'polypeptide(L)'
;LWNNYFHLTVAFLTHKTLQLESFSQEKRTKILNKYGDMRKNMGFRIRDMWYNIGPHKMKFIPSMVGPILEVTLVPEPELRKDTIPIFFDMMQCEHNFSSARTFETFENELITKLDQEVEGGRRLLFWFGR
;
A
#
# COMPACT_ATOMS: atom_id res chain seq x y z
N LEU A 1 -14.60 -10.17 -6.67
CA LEU A 1 -13.76 -9.58 -7.75
C LEU A 1 -12.80 -8.53 -7.21
N TRP A 2 -13.29 -7.44 -6.62
CA TRP A 2 -12.44 -6.34 -6.10
C TRP A 2 -11.41 -6.80 -5.06
N ASN A 3 -11.80 -7.64 -4.10
CA ASN A 3 -10.87 -8.18 -3.10
C ASN A 3 -9.69 -8.92 -3.77
N ASN A 4 -9.96 -9.82 -4.71
CA ASN A 4 -8.92 -10.52 -5.48
C ASN A 4 -8.04 -9.55 -6.28
N TYR A 5 -8.62 -8.49 -6.86
CA TYR A 5 -7.86 -7.47 -7.58
C TYR A 5 -6.85 -6.78 -6.66
N PHE A 6 -7.27 -6.36 -5.46
CA PHE A 6 -6.35 -5.75 -4.49
C PHE A 6 -5.24 -6.70 -4.08
N HIS A 7 -5.55 -7.95 -3.73
CA HIS A 7 -4.52 -8.92 -3.35
C HIS A 7 -3.55 -9.22 -4.49
N LEU A 8 -4.01 -9.37 -5.73
CA LEU A 8 -3.14 -9.57 -6.89
C LEU A 8 -2.26 -8.34 -7.15
N THR A 9 -2.82 -7.15 -7.02
CA THR A 9 -2.09 -5.90 -7.22
C THR A 9 -1.00 -5.71 -6.17
N VAL A 10 -1.32 -5.99 -4.92
CA VAL A 10 -0.36 -5.95 -3.80
C VAL A 10 0.73 -7.00 -4.02
N ALA A 11 0.36 -8.25 -4.32
CA ALA A 11 1.33 -9.32 -4.60
C ALA A 11 2.26 -8.97 -5.78
N PHE A 12 1.75 -8.29 -6.81
CA PHE A 12 2.57 -7.79 -7.90
C PHE A 12 3.54 -6.70 -7.41
N LEU A 13 3.05 -5.68 -6.72
CA LEU A 13 3.85 -4.54 -6.23
C LEU A 13 4.94 -4.94 -5.24
N THR A 14 4.70 -5.97 -4.43
CA THR A 14 5.65 -6.47 -3.41
C THR A 14 6.56 -7.57 -3.94
N HIS A 15 6.35 -8.06 -5.17
CA HIS A 15 7.12 -9.16 -5.72
C HIS A 15 8.62 -8.84 -5.82
N LYS A 16 9.48 -9.78 -5.41
CA LYS A 16 10.94 -9.61 -5.32
C LYS A 16 11.59 -9.19 -6.65
N THR A 17 11.03 -9.61 -7.78
CA THR A 17 11.56 -9.25 -9.12
C THR A 17 11.37 -7.79 -9.48
N LEU A 18 10.46 -7.10 -8.79
CA LEU A 18 10.16 -5.68 -8.98
C LEU A 18 10.83 -4.79 -7.92
N GLN A 19 11.50 -5.38 -6.91
CA GLN A 19 12.29 -4.64 -5.94
C GLN A 19 13.68 -4.33 -6.51
N LEU A 20 13.73 -3.33 -7.39
CA LEU A 20 14.94 -2.95 -8.15
C LEU A 20 16.13 -2.57 -7.28
N GLU A 21 15.87 -2.18 -6.02
CA GLU A 21 16.85 -1.84 -4.99
C GLU A 21 17.68 -3.05 -4.55
N SER A 22 17.20 -4.27 -4.83
CA SER A 22 17.93 -5.53 -4.55
C SER A 22 18.89 -5.94 -5.67
N PHE A 23 18.86 -5.27 -6.83
CA PHE A 23 19.71 -5.59 -7.97
C PHE A 23 20.98 -4.72 -8.02
N SER A 24 21.97 -5.19 -8.78
CA SER A 24 23.14 -4.36 -9.12
C SER A 24 22.71 -3.11 -9.90
N GLN A 25 23.52 -2.06 -9.84
CA GLN A 25 23.23 -0.80 -10.50
C GLN A 25 23.06 -0.96 -12.02
N GLU A 26 23.86 -1.82 -12.65
CA GLU A 26 23.82 -2.08 -14.09
C GLU A 26 22.51 -2.77 -14.47
N LYS A 27 22.11 -3.81 -13.71
CA LYS A 27 20.85 -4.53 -13.96
C LYS A 27 19.65 -3.62 -13.75
N ARG A 28 19.64 -2.85 -12.67
CA ARG A 28 18.59 -1.85 -12.38
C ARG A 28 18.45 -0.85 -13.54
N THR A 29 19.57 -0.27 -13.98
CA THR A 29 19.59 0.72 -15.07
C THR A 29 19.08 0.12 -16.37
N LYS A 30 19.49 -1.12 -16.71
CA LYS A 30 19.01 -1.82 -17.91
C LYS A 30 17.50 -2.08 -17.89
N ILE A 31 16.95 -2.46 -16.73
CA ILE A 31 15.51 -2.68 -16.56
C ILE A 31 14.75 -1.37 -16.71
N LEU A 32 15.17 -0.32 -16.00
CA LEU A 32 14.53 1.00 -16.04
C LEU A 32 14.55 1.61 -17.44
N ASN A 33 15.66 1.51 -18.16
CA ASN A 33 15.77 2.05 -19.52
C ASN A 33 14.89 1.30 -20.52
N LYS A 34 14.66 -0.01 -20.32
CA LYS A 34 13.90 -0.83 -21.26
C LYS A 34 12.40 -0.83 -20.97
N TYR A 35 12.01 -0.82 -19.70
CA TYR A 35 10.63 -1.07 -19.28
C TYR A 35 10.06 0.02 -18.35
N GLY A 36 10.90 0.92 -17.84
CA GLY A 36 10.52 1.81 -16.74
C GLY A 36 10.31 1.07 -15.42
N ASP A 37 9.85 1.80 -14.40
CA ASP A 37 9.43 1.20 -13.14
C ASP A 37 7.92 0.88 -13.19
N MET A 38 7.61 -0.41 -13.38
CA MET A 38 6.22 -0.88 -13.48
C MET A 38 5.42 -0.64 -12.20
N ARG A 39 6.09 -0.49 -11.04
CA ARG A 39 5.43 -0.28 -9.75
C ARG A 39 4.67 1.04 -9.71
N LYS A 40 5.18 2.08 -10.39
CA LYS A 40 4.55 3.40 -10.49
C LYS A 40 3.17 3.32 -11.14
N ASN A 41 3.10 2.72 -12.33
CA ASN A 41 1.86 2.57 -13.09
C ASN A 41 0.83 1.73 -12.32
N MET A 42 1.29 0.71 -11.60
CA MET A 42 0.39 -0.12 -10.81
C MET A 42 -0.06 0.57 -9.50
N GLY A 43 0.78 1.41 -8.90
CA GLY A 43 0.43 2.31 -7.79
C GLY A 43 -0.73 3.24 -8.13
N PHE A 44 -0.70 3.83 -9.31
CA PHE A 44 -1.81 4.63 -9.82
C PHE A 44 -3.10 3.80 -9.92
N ARG A 45 -3.02 2.56 -10.42
CA ARG A 45 -4.19 1.69 -10.60
C ARG A 45 -4.81 1.24 -9.28
N ILE A 46 -4.01 0.92 -8.26
CA ILE A 46 -4.56 0.54 -6.95
C ILE A 46 -5.26 1.73 -6.28
N ARG A 47 -4.69 2.93 -6.41
CA ARG A 47 -5.27 4.18 -5.92
C ARG A 47 -6.59 4.49 -6.61
N ASP A 48 -6.61 4.51 -7.95
CA ASP A 48 -7.83 4.75 -8.73
C ASP A 48 -8.92 3.74 -8.38
N MET A 49 -8.53 2.46 -8.26
CA MET A 49 -9.46 1.41 -7.87
C MET A 49 -10.08 1.66 -6.49
N TRP A 50 -9.27 2.04 -5.50
CA TRP A 50 -9.75 2.35 -4.16
C TRP A 50 -10.83 3.44 -4.17
N TYR A 51 -10.59 4.53 -4.90
CA TYR A 51 -11.57 5.61 -5.02
C TYR A 51 -12.84 5.19 -5.76
N ASN A 52 -12.75 4.23 -6.70
CA ASN A 52 -13.90 3.69 -7.44
C ASN A 52 -14.76 2.69 -6.65
N ILE A 53 -14.35 2.23 -5.45
CA ILE A 53 -15.17 1.33 -4.60
C ILE A 53 -16.47 2.03 -4.12
N GLY A 54 -16.45 3.36 -3.99
CA GLY A 54 -17.59 4.15 -3.53
C GLY A 54 -18.03 3.81 -2.10
N PRO A 55 -19.33 3.65 -1.81
CA PRO A 55 -19.85 3.46 -0.45
C PRO A 55 -19.47 2.10 0.17
N HIS A 56 -18.93 1.17 -0.62
CA HIS A 56 -18.56 -0.16 -0.13
C HIS A 56 -17.21 -0.20 0.60
N LYS A 57 -16.44 0.91 0.60
CA LYS A 57 -15.11 0.99 1.22
C LYS A 57 -15.07 0.49 2.66
N MET A 58 -16.09 0.79 3.46
CA MET A 58 -16.20 0.36 4.86
C MET A 58 -16.02 -1.15 5.06
N LYS A 59 -16.51 -1.98 4.12
CA LYS A 59 -16.37 -3.44 4.18
C LYS A 59 -14.95 -3.91 3.87
N PHE A 60 -14.16 -3.09 3.19
CA PHE A 60 -12.81 -3.41 2.77
C PHE A 60 -11.76 -2.92 3.76
N ILE A 61 -12.00 -1.80 4.46
CA ILE A 61 -11.03 -1.15 5.37
C ILE A 61 -10.30 -2.17 6.26
N PRO A 62 -10.98 -3.00 7.08
CA PRO A 62 -10.27 -3.88 8.02
C PRO A 62 -9.32 -4.85 7.30
N SER A 63 -9.76 -5.38 6.15
CA SER A 63 -8.97 -6.33 5.36
C SER A 63 -7.87 -5.68 4.51
N MET A 64 -7.99 -4.39 4.16
CA MET A 64 -7.12 -3.72 3.21
C MET A 64 -6.02 -2.89 3.86
N VAL A 65 -6.10 -2.60 5.17
CA VAL A 65 -5.05 -1.88 5.91
C VAL A 65 -3.69 -2.56 5.76
N GLY A 66 -3.61 -3.86 6.04
CA GLY A 66 -2.36 -4.64 5.89
C GLY A 66 -1.82 -4.67 4.45
N PRO A 67 -2.61 -5.09 3.45
CA PRO A 67 -2.16 -5.11 2.06
C PRO A 67 -1.71 -3.74 1.53
N ILE A 68 -2.39 -2.65 1.87
CA ILE A 68 -1.94 -1.30 1.49
C ILE A 68 -0.66 -0.91 2.23
N LEU A 69 -0.51 -1.29 3.51
CA LEU A 69 0.71 -1.06 4.27
C LEU A 69 1.93 -1.71 3.59
N GLU A 70 1.80 -2.96 3.15
CA GLU A 70 2.88 -3.65 2.43
C GLU A 70 3.33 -2.89 1.17
N VAL A 71 2.38 -2.28 0.44
CA VAL A 71 2.70 -1.45 -0.72
C VAL A 71 3.42 -0.18 -0.32
N THR A 72 3.02 0.47 0.77
CA THR A 72 3.72 1.68 1.26
C THR A 72 5.12 1.41 1.80
N LEU A 73 5.45 0.15 2.14
CA LEU A 73 6.78 -0.27 2.57
C LEU A 73 7.73 -0.56 1.41
N VAL A 74 7.23 -0.61 0.17
CA VAL A 74 8.06 -0.71 -1.03
C VAL A 74 8.92 0.56 -1.15
N PRO A 75 10.25 0.44 -1.35
CA PRO A 75 11.17 1.59 -1.41
C PRO A 75 11.10 2.35 -2.75
N GLU A 76 9.89 2.70 -3.19
CA GLU A 76 9.60 3.45 -4.40
C GLU A 76 8.82 4.73 -4.01
N PRO A 77 9.41 5.94 -4.18
CA PRO A 77 8.81 7.18 -3.67
C PRO A 77 7.49 7.59 -4.32
N GLU A 78 7.27 7.35 -5.61
CA GLU A 78 6.05 7.80 -6.30
C GLU A 78 4.84 6.92 -5.93
N LEU A 79 5.05 5.63 -5.81
CA LEU A 79 4.13 4.64 -5.29
C LEU A 79 3.67 5.00 -3.89
N ARG A 80 4.60 5.39 -3.00
CA ARG A 80 4.25 5.85 -1.65
C ARG A 80 3.40 7.12 -1.67
N LYS A 81 3.73 8.08 -2.54
CA LYS A 81 2.93 9.31 -2.71
C LYS A 81 1.50 9.00 -3.14
N ASP A 82 1.30 7.97 -3.96
CA ASP A 82 -0.02 7.57 -4.43
C ASP A 82 -0.82 6.70 -3.45
N THR A 83 -0.12 5.93 -2.61
CA THR A 83 -0.76 4.94 -1.73
C THR A 83 -0.99 5.43 -0.31
N ILE A 84 -0.15 6.32 0.22
CA ILE A 84 -0.36 6.94 1.54
C ILE A 84 -1.72 7.67 1.65
N PRO A 85 -2.19 8.44 0.64
CA PRO A 85 -3.52 9.07 0.66
C PRO A 85 -4.69 8.10 0.87
N ILE A 86 -4.52 6.82 0.54
CA ILE A 86 -5.55 5.80 0.76
C ILE A 86 -5.83 5.63 2.26
N PHE A 87 -4.81 5.66 3.11
CA PHE A 87 -5.00 5.58 4.57
C PHE A 87 -5.79 6.77 5.13
N PHE A 88 -5.54 7.97 4.60
CA PHE A 88 -6.33 9.14 4.97
C PHE A 88 -7.80 8.99 4.57
N ASP A 89 -8.07 8.44 3.37
CA ASP A 89 -9.43 8.17 2.92
C ASP A 89 -10.11 7.06 3.75
N MET A 90 -9.36 6.03 4.20
CA MET A 90 -9.86 5.01 5.13
C MET A 90 -10.34 5.63 6.46
N MET A 91 -9.50 6.48 7.08
CA MET A 91 -9.84 7.20 8.31
C MET A 91 -11.08 8.08 8.13
N GLN A 92 -11.14 8.86 7.05
CA GLN A 92 -12.27 9.74 6.76
C GLN A 92 -13.56 8.95 6.48
N CYS A 93 -13.47 7.84 5.75
CA CYS A 93 -14.62 6.96 5.53
C CYS A 93 -15.14 6.44 6.87
N GLU A 94 -14.29 5.84 7.71
CA GLU A 94 -14.73 5.29 8.98
C GLU A 94 -15.34 6.37 9.88
N HIS A 95 -14.69 7.52 10.03
CA HIS A 95 -15.20 8.65 10.79
C HIS A 95 -16.55 9.17 10.28
N ASN A 96 -16.77 9.18 8.97
CA ASN A 96 -18.01 9.72 8.38
C ASN A 96 -19.17 8.74 8.39
N PHE A 97 -18.90 7.43 8.34
CA PHE A 97 -19.92 6.39 8.29
C PHE A 97 -20.16 5.70 9.66
N SER A 98 -19.24 5.83 10.62
CA SER A 98 -19.42 5.36 11.99
C SER A 98 -20.31 6.30 12.80
N SER A 99 -21.27 5.76 13.53
CA SER A 99 -22.13 6.52 14.45
C SER A 99 -21.33 7.17 15.58
N ALA A 100 -20.21 6.57 15.97
CA ALA A 100 -19.33 7.08 17.03
C ALA A 100 -18.39 8.19 16.53
N ARG A 101 -18.32 8.44 15.21
CA ARG A 101 -17.35 9.38 14.60
C ARG A 101 -15.90 9.05 14.98
N THR A 102 -15.57 7.77 15.06
CA THR A 102 -14.22 7.27 15.33
C THR A 102 -13.65 6.55 14.12
N PHE A 103 -12.34 6.25 14.15
CA PHE A 103 -11.64 5.42 13.16
C PHE A 103 -10.91 4.25 13.84
N GLU A 104 -11.44 3.77 14.98
CA GLU A 104 -10.80 2.76 15.83
C GLU A 104 -10.51 1.45 15.07
N THR A 105 -11.34 1.05 14.12
CA THR A 105 -11.10 -0.17 13.34
C THR A 105 -9.85 -0.02 12.48
N PHE A 106 -9.76 1.08 11.73
CA PHE A 106 -8.58 1.42 10.96
C PHE A 106 -7.34 1.55 11.84
N GLU A 107 -7.44 2.28 12.96
CA GLU A 107 -6.32 2.52 13.88
C GLU A 107 -5.78 1.21 14.46
N ASN A 108 -6.66 0.38 15.02
CA ASN A 108 -6.29 -0.89 15.63
C ASN A 108 -5.66 -1.85 14.61
N GLU A 109 -6.21 -1.93 13.40
CA GLU A 109 -5.62 -2.72 12.33
C GLU A 109 -4.25 -2.16 11.91
N LEU A 110 -4.10 -0.84 11.78
CA LEU A 110 -2.84 -0.24 11.37
C LEU A 110 -1.74 -0.50 12.42
N ILE A 111 -2.05 -0.31 13.71
CA ILE A 111 -1.12 -0.60 14.81
C ILE A 111 -0.74 -2.07 14.79
N THR A 112 -1.72 -2.97 14.73
CA THR A 112 -1.49 -4.42 14.70
C THR A 112 -0.60 -4.83 13.53
N LYS A 113 -0.81 -4.25 12.34
CA LYS A 113 0.00 -4.55 11.17
C LYS A 113 1.40 -3.97 11.27
N LEU A 114 1.55 -2.75 11.80
CA LEU A 114 2.87 -2.18 12.03
C LEU A 114 3.68 -3.03 13.02
N ASP A 115 3.08 -3.46 14.13
CA ASP A 115 3.74 -4.32 15.12
C ASP A 115 4.23 -5.64 14.50
N GLN A 116 3.39 -6.28 13.68
CA GLN A 116 3.76 -7.48 12.92
C GLN A 116 4.96 -7.25 11.98
N GLU A 117 5.05 -6.06 11.36
CA GLU A 117 6.17 -5.71 10.48
C GLU A 117 7.45 -5.40 11.25
N VAL A 118 7.36 -4.78 12.44
CA VAL A 118 8.50 -4.57 13.37
C VAL A 118 9.09 -5.93 13.75
N GLU A 119 8.25 -6.84 14.25
CA GLU A 119 8.65 -8.15 14.75
C GLU A 119 9.18 -9.05 13.63
N GLY A 120 8.61 -8.94 12.42
CA GLY A 120 9.02 -9.65 11.22
C GLY A 120 10.35 -9.18 10.62
N GLY A 121 11.00 -8.15 11.19
CA GLY A 121 12.29 -7.63 10.74
C GLY A 121 12.25 -6.89 9.40
N ARG A 122 11.05 -6.54 8.90
CA ARG A 122 10.91 -5.68 7.71
C ARG A 122 11.25 -4.25 8.13
N ARG A 123 12.24 -3.64 7.46
CA ARG A 123 12.81 -2.33 7.85
C ARG A 123 11.77 -1.20 7.74
N LEU A 124 11.11 -0.88 8.85
CA LEU A 124 10.26 0.32 9.03
C LEU A 124 11.01 1.66 8.86
N LEU A 125 12.33 1.63 8.70
CA LEU A 125 13.16 2.80 8.45
C LEU A 125 12.65 3.64 7.27
N PHE A 126 12.04 3.03 6.27
CA PHE A 126 11.44 3.74 5.13
C PHE A 126 10.17 4.53 5.48
N TRP A 127 9.40 4.11 6.48
CA TRP A 127 8.16 4.78 6.88
C TRP A 127 8.41 6.00 7.76
N PHE A 128 9.47 5.97 8.58
CA PHE A 128 9.86 7.10 9.45
C PHE A 128 10.79 8.12 8.79
N GLY A 129 11.03 8.04 7.48
CA GLY A 129 11.78 9.06 6.75
C GLY A 129 13.26 9.15 7.12
N ARG A 130 13.94 8.02 7.30
CA ARG A 130 15.41 7.95 7.26
C ARG A 130 15.89 7.19 6.02
#